data_AF-A0A7K3WVB2-F1
#
_entry.id   AF-A0A7K3WVB2-F1
#
_cell.length_a   1.000
_cell.length_b   1.000
_cell.length_c   1.000
_cell.angle_alpha   90.00
_cell.angle_beta   90.00
_cell.angle_gamma   90.00
#
_symmetry.space_group_name_H-M   'P 1'
#
loop_
_entity.id
_entity.type
_entity.pdbx_description
1 polymer ?
#
loop_
_entity_poly.entity_id
_entity_poly.type
_entity_poly.pdbx_seq_one_letter_code
_entity_poly.pdbx_strand_id
1 'polypeptide(L)'
;MTFTQNGRVGINTENFFGNHRLYVEGSTYITENTEETHSLYIEGSSIAEEINVKPKNEWPDITTGNTITMRFADDGSNLIPEIAWNSANAENLTFKSSNSGNTPLTISPDGKVGINTDYFVNNHSLYIEGSSVAEEMYVKLKDDWPDYVFADQYELMPLNELGDFIDKNGYLPKMPSAHKVKEEGLATGETIRLLTEKVEELTLYLLQQQKEIDVLKAEIKQ
;
A
#
# COMPACT_ATOMS: atom_id res chain seq x y z
N MET A 1 -34.98 5.93 35.25
CA MET A 1 -34.73 4.56 34.75
C MET A 1 -36.09 3.91 34.58
N THR A 2 -36.30 3.25 33.45
CA THR A 2 -37.59 2.74 32.98
C THR A 2 -37.49 1.24 32.84
N PHE A 3 -38.41 0.51 33.46
CA PHE A 3 -38.52 -0.93 33.34
C PHE A 3 -39.81 -1.27 32.61
N THR A 4 -39.72 -2.10 31.59
CA THR A 4 -40.86 -2.55 30.80
C THR A 4 -41.30 -3.95 31.23
N GLN A 5 -42.55 -4.31 30.99
CA GLN A 5 -43.08 -5.64 31.35
C GLN A 5 -42.38 -6.79 30.62
N ASN A 6 -41.70 -6.52 29.50
CA ASN A 6 -40.89 -7.48 28.76
C ASN A 6 -39.39 -7.43 29.16
N GLY A 7 -39.05 -6.81 30.29
CA GLY A 7 -37.71 -6.87 30.87
C GLY A 7 -36.66 -5.96 30.22
N ARG A 8 -37.06 -4.99 29.39
CA ARG A 8 -36.13 -3.96 28.87
C ARG A 8 -35.89 -2.88 29.92
N VAL A 9 -34.65 -2.39 29.97
CA VAL A 9 -34.19 -1.33 30.86
C VAL A 9 -33.82 -0.09 30.04
N GLY A 10 -34.49 1.02 30.30
CA GLY A 10 -34.19 2.34 29.75
C GLY A 10 -33.51 3.21 30.80
N ILE A 11 -32.36 3.82 30.51
CA ILE A 11 -31.74 4.84 31.36
C ILE A 11 -31.91 6.19 30.66
N ASN A 12 -32.55 7.13 31.38
CA ASN A 12 -32.89 8.47 30.88
C ASN A 12 -33.80 8.49 29.63
N THR A 13 -34.58 7.42 29.41
CA THR A 13 -35.48 7.31 28.26
C THR A 13 -36.62 6.34 28.50
N GLU A 14 -37.74 6.58 27.84
CA GLU A 14 -38.88 5.67 27.74
C GLU A 14 -39.10 5.19 26.29
N ASN A 15 -38.33 5.75 25.33
CA ASN A 15 -38.44 5.49 23.91
C ASN A 15 -37.34 4.51 23.48
N PHE A 16 -37.63 3.22 23.53
CA PHE A 16 -36.68 2.17 23.16
C PHE A 16 -36.44 2.15 21.65
N PHE A 17 -35.17 2.19 21.23
CA PHE A 17 -34.80 1.92 19.84
C PHE A 17 -34.80 0.40 19.56
N GLY A 18 -35.49 -0.02 18.50
CA GLY A 18 -35.54 -1.42 18.08
C GLY A 18 -35.90 -2.43 19.18
N ASN A 19 -35.13 -3.53 19.24
CA ASN A 19 -35.33 -4.63 20.19
C ASN A 19 -34.28 -4.72 21.30
N HIS A 20 -33.55 -3.63 21.57
CA HIS A 20 -32.50 -3.62 22.58
C HIS A 20 -33.03 -3.88 24.00
N ARG A 21 -32.31 -4.71 24.77
CA ARG A 21 -32.65 -5.05 26.16
C ARG A 21 -32.22 -3.98 27.17
N LEU A 22 -31.15 -3.26 26.88
CA LEU A 22 -30.68 -2.10 27.63
C LEU A 22 -30.49 -0.95 26.65
N TYR A 23 -31.12 0.19 26.91
CA TYR A 23 -30.97 1.40 26.11
C TYR A 23 -30.69 2.59 27.04
N VAL A 24 -29.63 3.33 26.77
CA VAL A 24 -29.21 4.50 27.55
C VAL A 24 -29.22 5.71 26.62
N GLU A 25 -30.12 6.67 26.88
CA GLU A 25 -30.19 7.93 26.11
C GLU A 25 -29.37 9.00 26.83
N GLY A 26 -28.13 9.19 26.36
CA GLY A 26 -27.19 10.16 26.90
C GLY A 26 -25.77 9.58 27.03
N SER A 27 -24.82 10.42 27.49
CA SER A 27 -23.44 9.99 27.75
C SER A 27 -23.41 8.97 28.88
N THR A 28 -22.92 7.76 28.61
CA THR A 28 -22.60 6.79 29.67
C THR A 28 -21.14 6.99 30.08
N TYR A 29 -20.92 7.52 31.28
CA TYR A 29 -19.58 7.61 31.86
C TYR A 29 -19.35 6.37 32.73
N ILE A 30 -18.70 5.36 32.15
CA ILE A 30 -18.29 4.15 32.87
C ILE A 30 -16.87 4.39 33.35
N THR A 31 -16.75 4.81 34.60
CA THR A 31 -15.49 4.87 35.34
C THR A 31 -15.49 3.77 36.38
N GLU A 32 -14.31 3.22 36.66
CA GLU A 32 -14.16 2.42 37.86
C GLU A 32 -13.89 3.31 39.09
N ASN A 33 -13.97 2.69 40.26
CA ASN A 33 -13.65 3.28 41.55
C ASN A 33 -12.54 2.49 42.27
N THR A 34 -11.68 1.82 41.51
CA THR A 34 -10.64 0.88 41.98
C THR A 34 -9.29 1.18 41.31
N GLU A 35 -8.24 0.40 41.63
CA GLU A 35 -6.87 0.57 41.10
C GLU A 35 -6.58 -0.23 39.82
N GLU A 36 -7.57 -0.91 39.22
CA GLU A 36 -7.42 -1.83 38.09
C GLU A 36 -8.21 -1.35 36.85
N THR A 37 -7.88 -0.14 36.37
CA THR A 37 -8.63 0.66 35.38
C THR A 37 -9.15 -0.06 34.13
N HIS A 38 -10.47 -0.24 34.02
CA HIS A 38 -11.17 -0.56 32.77
C HIS A 38 -12.51 0.21 32.60
N SER A 39 -12.66 0.94 31.48
CA SER A 39 -13.92 1.67 31.16
C SER A 39 -15.00 0.81 30.50
N LEU A 40 -14.66 -0.36 29.98
CA LEU A 40 -15.59 -1.43 29.60
C LEU A 40 -14.79 -2.72 29.64
N TYR A 41 -14.96 -3.50 30.71
CA TYR A 41 -14.32 -4.81 30.86
C TYR A 41 -15.35 -5.91 30.62
N ILE A 42 -15.06 -6.80 29.69
CA ILE A 42 -15.85 -7.99 29.43
C ILE A 42 -14.96 -9.19 29.77
N GLU A 43 -15.21 -9.82 30.91
CA GLU A 43 -14.52 -11.07 31.27
C GLU A 43 -15.13 -12.22 30.44
N GLY A 44 -14.38 -12.72 29.45
CA GLY A 44 -14.82 -13.77 28.52
C GLY A 44 -15.05 -13.28 27.10
N SER A 45 -16.06 -13.81 26.41
CA SER A 45 -16.38 -13.45 25.02
C SER A 45 -17.66 -12.61 24.95
N SER A 46 -17.61 -11.51 24.20
CA SER A 46 -18.82 -10.85 23.72
C SER A 46 -19.19 -11.42 22.35
N ILE A 47 -20.48 -11.70 22.15
CA ILE A 47 -21.02 -12.02 20.83
C ILE A 47 -21.77 -10.78 20.37
N ALA A 48 -21.27 -10.14 19.31
CA ALA A 48 -21.89 -8.97 18.70
C ALA A 48 -21.86 -9.15 17.18
N GLU A 49 -22.93 -8.70 16.52
CA GLU A 49 -22.95 -8.60 15.06
C GLU A 49 -22.05 -7.44 14.60
N GLU A 50 -22.01 -6.34 15.38
CA GLU A 50 -21.27 -5.12 15.05
C GLU A 50 -20.86 -4.33 16.32
N ILE A 51 -19.63 -3.80 16.34
CA ILE A 51 -19.13 -2.83 17.32
C ILE A 51 -18.75 -1.54 16.57
N ASN A 52 -19.32 -0.41 17.00
CA ASN A 52 -19.08 0.92 16.41
C ASN A 52 -18.40 1.86 17.40
N VAL A 53 -17.31 2.50 16.98
CA VAL A 53 -16.65 3.59 17.71
C VAL A 53 -16.80 4.89 16.91
N LYS A 54 -17.38 5.92 17.54
CA LYS A 54 -17.67 7.23 16.93
C LYS A 54 -17.21 8.39 17.83
N PRO A 55 -16.82 9.55 17.26
CA PRO A 55 -16.57 10.74 18.05
C PRO A 55 -17.88 11.32 18.62
N LYS A 56 -17.78 11.96 19.79
CA LYS A 56 -18.93 12.46 20.58
C LYS A 56 -19.87 13.42 19.83
N ASN A 57 -19.35 14.14 18.84
CA ASN A 57 -20.04 15.20 18.11
C ASN A 57 -20.89 14.72 16.91
N GLU A 58 -20.88 13.43 16.58
CA GLU A 58 -21.58 12.88 15.39
C GLU A 58 -22.74 11.93 15.74
N TRP A 59 -23.21 11.97 16.99
CA TRP A 59 -24.41 11.27 17.42
C TRP A 59 -25.70 12.01 16.99
N PRO A 60 -26.79 11.33 16.56
CA PRO A 60 -27.05 9.88 16.60
C PRO A 60 -26.99 9.16 15.24
N ASP A 61 -26.55 9.81 14.16
CA ASP A 61 -26.57 9.19 12.83
C ASP A 61 -25.49 8.11 12.71
N ILE A 62 -25.91 6.84 12.67
CA ILE A 62 -25.01 5.69 12.55
C ILE A 62 -24.40 5.58 11.15
N THR A 63 -24.98 6.23 10.14
CA THR A 63 -24.61 6.10 8.72
C THR A 63 -23.72 7.21 8.18
N THR A 64 -23.57 8.31 8.92
CA THR A 64 -22.70 9.44 8.54
C THR A 64 -21.65 9.70 9.63
N GLY A 65 -20.54 10.34 9.25
CA GLY A 65 -19.46 10.69 10.18
C GLY A 65 -18.24 9.75 10.16
N ASN A 66 -17.26 10.06 10.99
CA ASN A 66 -16.06 9.27 11.21
C ASN A 66 -16.38 8.04 12.08
N THR A 67 -16.12 6.84 11.56
CA THR A 67 -16.41 5.59 12.27
C THR A 67 -15.26 4.60 12.17
N ILE A 68 -15.08 3.80 13.21
CA ILE A 68 -14.38 2.52 13.14
C ILE A 68 -15.38 1.44 13.53
N THR A 69 -15.54 0.45 12.67
CA THR A 69 -16.55 -0.60 12.78
C THR A 69 -15.88 -1.95 12.71
N MET A 70 -16.18 -2.83 13.66
CA MET A 70 -15.81 -4.25 13.61
C MET A 70 -17.09 -5.05 13.43
N ARG A 71 -17.21 -5.79 12.33
CA ARG A 71 -18.45 -6.52 11.99
C ARG A 71 -18.19 -7.77 11.14
N PHE A 72 -19.22 -8.58 10.97
CA PHE A 72 -19.30 -9.57 9.92
C PHE A 72 -20.17 -9.03 8.78
N ALA A 73 -19.55 -8.61 7.68
CA ALA A 73 -20.29 -8.18 6.49
C ALA A 73 -20.90 -9.40 5.79
N ASP A 74 -22.18 -9.30 5.43
CA ASP A 74 -22.89 -10.31 4.64
C ASP A 74 -22.89 -9.90 3.16
N ASP A 75 -22.23 -10.69 2.31
CA ASP A 75 -22.21 -10.49 0.86
C ASP A 75 -23.35 -11.22 0.12
N GLY A 76 -24.30 -11.79 0.88
CA GLY A 76 -25.40 -12.63 0.40
C GLY A 76 -25.04 -14.11 0.28
N SER A 77 -23.77 -14.47 0.51
CA SER A 77 -23.27 -15.84 0.43
C SER A 77 -22.40 -16.25 1.62
N ASN A 78 -21.68 -15.31 2.23
CA ASN A 78 -20.75 -15.55 3.33
C ASN A 78 -20.77 -14.41 4.35
N LEU A 79 -20.42 -14.74 5.60
CA LEU A 79 -20.09 -13.76 6.63
C LEU A 79 -18.59 -13.47 6.62
N ILE A 80 -18.22 -12.24 6.27
CA ILE A 80 -16.82 -11.81 6.13
C ILE A 80 -16.43 -10.99 7.36
N PRO A 81 -15.45 -11.42 8.17
CA PRO A 81 -14.95 -10.60 9.27
C PRO A 81 -14.21 -9.39 8.70
N GLU A 82 -14.62 -8.18 9.08
CA GLU A 82 -13.98 -6.95 8.63
C GLU A 82 -13.81 -5.90 9.74
N ILE A 83 -12.75 -5.11 9.59
CA ILE A 83 -12.59 -3.83 10.26
C ILE A 83 -12.77 -2.76 9.18
N ALA A 84 -13.88 -2.03 9.25
CA ALA A 84 -14.19 -0.94 8.34
C ALA A 84 -13.92 0.40 9.03
N TRP A 85 -13.53 1.41 8.24
CA TRP A 85 -13.50 2.78 8.71
C TRP A 85 -14.21 3.68 7.70
N ASN A 86 -14.81 4.75 8.21
CA ASN A 86 -15.34 5.82 7.40
C ASN A 86 -14.74 7.14 7.86
N SER A 87 -14.47 8.04 6.91
CA SER A 87 -14.12 9.42 7.24
C SER A 87 -14.98 10.38 6.44
N ALA A 88 -15.71 11.26 7.13
CA ALA A 88 -16.59 12.23 6.50
C ALA A 88 -15.85 13.23 5.60
N ASN A 89 -14.57 13.48 5.91
CA ASN A 89 -13.73 14.43 5.17
C ASN A 89 -12.67 13.73 4.31
N ALA A 90 -12.81 12.42 4.08
CA ALA A 90 -11.79 11.61 3.41
C ALA A 90 -10.40 11.75 4.06
N GLU A 91 -10.35 11.71 5.38
CA GLU A 91 -9.10 11.67 6.14
C GLU A 91 -8.55 10.24 6.21
N ASN A 92 -7.24 10.13 6.41
CA ASN A 92 -6.56 8.86 6.54
C ASN A 92 -6.89 8.16 7.87
N LEU A 93 -6.99 6.83 7.84
CA LEU A 93 -6.91 6.01 9.05
C LEU A 93 -5.44 5.95 9.49
N THR A 94 -5.14 6.41 10.71
CA THR A 94 -3.77 6.47 11.23
C THR A 94 -3.63 5.61 12.48
N PHE A 95 -2.56 4.82 12.52
CA PHE A 95 -2.11 4.12 13.72
C PHE A 95 -1.00 4.95 14.33
N LYS A 96 -1.23 5.50 15.53
CA LYS A 96 -0.30 6.43 16.18
C LYS A 96 0.30 5.83 17.46
N SER A 97 1.59 6.10 17.65
CA SER A 97 2.27 5.84 18.92
C SER A 97 1.97 6.99 19.89
N SER A 98 1.25 6.72 20.98
CA SER A 98 0.94 7.75 21.99
C SER A 98 2.19 8.34 22.67
N ASN A 99 3.28 7.58 22.73
CA ASN A 99 4.51 8.00 23.38
C ASN A 99 5.37 8.91 22.50
N SER A 100 5.43 8.65 21.19
CA SER A 100 6.29 9.40 20.27
C SER A 100 5.54 10.35 19.35
N GLY A 101 4.23 10.20 19.21
CA GLY A 101 3.42 10.92 18.22
C GLY A 101 3.59 10.41 16.78
N ASN A 102 4.48 9.45 16.56
CA ASN A 102 4.75 8.90 15.23
C ASN A 102 3.54 8.13 14.67
N THR A 103 3.43 8.10 13.35
CA THR A 103 2.42 7.34 12.61
C THR A 103 3.08 6.14 11.90
N PRO A 104 3.26 4.99 12.58
CA PRO A 104 3.86 3.80 11.99
C PRO A 104 3.10 3.24 10.78
N LEU A 105 1.76 3.39 10.74
CA LEU A 105 0.92 2.91 9.64
C LEU A 105 -0.18 3.92 9.35
N THR A 106 -0.36 4.22 8.06
CA THR A 106 -1.43 5.07 7.53
C THR A 106 -2.13 4.34 6.40
N ILE A 107 -3.46 4.41 6.36
CA ILE A 107 -4.27 3.93 5.25
C ILE A 107 -5.10 5.10 4.73
N SER A 108 -4.95 5.42 3.45
CA SER A 108 -5.70 6.51 2.82
C SER A 108 -7.11 6.07 2.39
N PRO A 109 -8.03 7.01 2.15
CA PRO A 109 -9.36 6.70 1.59
C PRO A 109 -9.33 6.03 0.22
N ASP A 110 -8.29 6.27 -0.59
CA ASP A 110 -8.08 5.62 -1.89
C ASP A 110 -7.33 4.27 -1.78
N GLY A 111 -7.12 3.76 -0.56
CA GLY A 111 -6.57 2.43 -0.31
C GLY A 111 -5.05 2.32 -0.41
N LYS A 112 -4.32 3.45 -0.35
CA LYS A 112 -2.86 3.46 -0.28
C LYS A 112 -2.40 3.18 1.15
N VAL A 113 -1.26 2.53 1.27
CA VAL A 113 -0.63 2.17 2.54
C VAL A 113 0.66 2.98 2.72
N GLY A 114 0.76 3.69 3.83
CA GLY A 114 1.94 4.44 4.26
C GLY A 114 2.58 3.77 5.46
N ILE A 115 3.89 3.53 5.43
CA ILE A 115 4.68 3.04 6.57
C ILE A 115 5.58 4.17 7.05
N ASN A 116 5.49 4.46 8.36
CA ASN A 116 6.22 5.54 9.03
C ASN A 116 5.98 6.94 8.43
N THR A 117 4.79 7.19 7.89
CA THR A 117 4.45 8.40 7.15
C THR A 117 2.94 8.62 7.13
N ASP A 118 2.50 9.87 7.00
CA ASP A 118 1.09 10.27 6.84
C ASP A 118 0.80 10.98 5.52
N TYR A 119 1.81 11.10 4.64
CA TYR A 119 1.66 11.60 3.27
C TYR A 119 1.96 10.51 2.24
N PHE A 120 1.44 10.69 1.03
CA PHE A 120 1.60 9.75 -0.07
C PHE A 120 2.28 10.44 -1.24
N VAL A 121 3.26 9.75 -1.82
CA VAL A 121 3.99 10.25 -2.98
C VAL A 121 3.40 9.63 -4.25
N ASN A 122 3.10 10.49 -5.22
CA ASN A 122 2.59 10.10 -6.54
C ASN A 122 1.37 9.17 -6.43
N ASN A 123 1.31 8.16 -7.29
CA ASN A 123 0.21 7.20 -7.33
C ASN A 123 0.65 5.79 -6.90
N HIS A 124 1.62 5.69 -5.99
CA HIS A 124 2.07 4.41 -5.47
C HIS A 124 1.09 3.87 -4.42
N SER A 125 0.77 2.58 -4.51
CA SER A 125 -0.11 1.90 -3.55
C SER A 125 0.54 1.67 -2.18
N LEU A 126 1.87 1.61 -2.13
CA LEU A 126 2.65 1.47 -0.90
C LEU A 126 3.76 2.55 -0.90
N TYR A 127 3.84 3.33 0.18
CA TYR A 127 4.91 4.28 0.43
C TYR A 127 5.56 3.99 1.78
N ILE A 128 6.89 3.90 1.80
CA ILE A 128 7.68 3.63 3.01
C ILE A 128 8.63 4.80 3.20
N GLU A 129 8.44 5.58 4.27
CA GLU A 129 9.37 6.64 4.64
C GLU A 129 10.51 6.04 5.48
N GLY A 130 11.55 5.60 4.76
CA GLY A 130 12.72 4.94 5.32
C GLY A 130 13.25 3.83 4.40
N SER A 131 14.07 2.95 4.96
CA SER A 131 14.55 1.75 4.26
C SER A 131 13.77 0.50 4.68
N SER A 132 13.67 -0.45 3.75
CA SER A 132 13.15 -1.80 4.01
C SER A 132 14.26 -2.81 3.82
N VAL A 133 14.29 -3.86 4.65
CA VAL A 133 15.13 -5.04 4.45
C VAL A 133 14.20 -6.21 4.09
N ALA A 134 14.55 -6.95 3.05
CA ALA A 134 13.83 -8.14 2.62
C ALA A 134 14.84 -9.24 2.29
N GLU A 135 14.51 -10.49 2.62
CA GLU A 135 15.29 -11.66 2.19
C GLU A 135 15.12 -11.90 0.68
N GLU A 136 13.90 -11.68 0.16
CA GLU A 136 13.57 -11.84 -1.26
C GLU A 136 12.46 -10.89 -1.69
N MET A 137 12.50 -10.43 -2.95
CA MET A 137 11.47 -9.60 -3.57
C MET A 137 11.19 -10.07 -5.00
N TYR A 138 9.93 -10.40 -5.28
CA TYR A 138 9.48 -10.74 -6.64
C TYR A 138 8.93 -9.49 -7.32
N VAL A 139 9.61 -9.02 -8.35
CA VAL A 139 9.14 -7.89 -9.18
C VAL A 139 8.65 -8.43 -10.51
N LYS A 140 7.34 -8.41 -10.72
CA LYS A 140 6.70 -8.87 -11.96
C LYS A 140 6.14 -7.67 -12.72
N LEU A 141 6.84 -7.28 -13.79
CA LEU A 141 6.32 -6.28 -14.73
C LEU A 141 5.16 -6.87 -15.54
N LYS A 142 4.29 -5.98 -16.05
CA LYS A 142 3.25 -6.38 -17.01
C LYS A 142 3.81 -6.60 -18.42
N ASP A 143 4.88 -5.88 -18.73
CA ASP A 143 5.55 -5.93 -20.03
C ASP A 143 6.43 -7.16 -20.17
N ASP A 144 6.75 -7.50 -21.41
CA ASP A 144 7.56 -8.67 -21.76
C ASP A 144 9.04 -8.49 -21.37
N TRP A 145 9.70 -9.62 -21.10
CA TRP A 145 11.14 -9.68 -20.90
C TRP A 145 11.91 -9.53 -22.24
N PRO A 146 13.18 -9.10 -22.25
CA PRO A 146 13.78 -8.41 -23.38
C PRO A 146 14.29 -9.38 -24.45
N ASP A 147 13.97 -10.69 -24.37
CA ASP A 147 14.40 -11.75 -25.27
C ASP A 147 14.22 -11.42 -26.76
N TYR A 148 13.35 -10.44 -27.07
CA TYR A 148 13.24 -9.81 -28.38
C TYR A 148 14.55 -9.26 -28.95
N VAL A 149 15.58 -8.98 -28.14
CA VAL A 149 16.90 -8.50 -28.63
C VAL A 149 17.55 -9.52 -29.57
N PHE A 150 17.27 -10.82 -29.37
CA PHE A 150 17.77 -11.89 -30.23
C PHE A 150 16.89 -12.19 -31.43
N ALA A 151 15.79 -11.47 -31.63
CA ALA A 151 14.93 -11.66 -32.80
C ALA A 151 15.59 -11.14 -34.09
N ASP A 152 15.31 -11.79 -35.21
CA ASP A 152 15.92 -11.44 -36.52
C ASP A 152 15.63 -9.98 -36.94
N GLN A 153 14.49 -9.41 -36.52
CA GLN A 153 14.11 -8.03 -36.80
C GLN A 153 14.62 -6.99 -35.79
N TYR A 154 15.44 -7.38 -34.80
CA TYR A 154 15.95 -6.43 -33.82
C TYR A 154 17.03 -5.53 -34.43
N GLU A 155 16.77 -4.22 -34.44
CA GLU A 155 17.71 -3.22 -34.94
C GLU A 155 18.76 -2.86 -33.87
N LEU A 156 19.86 -3.60 -33.87
CA LEU A 156 21.01 -3.28 -33.02
C LEU A 156 21.69 -1.99 -33.49
N MET A 157 21.79 -1.00 -32.60
CA MET A 157 22.43 0.29 -32.89
C MET A 157 23.90 0.09 -33.32
N PRO A 158 24.37 0.67 -34.42
CA PRO A 158 25.79 0.60 -34.79
C PRO A 158 26.71 1.20 -33.70
N LEU A 159 27.89 0.61 -33.45
CA LEU A 159 28.80 1.04 -32.37
C LEU A 159 29.27 2.50 -32.51
N ASN A 160 29.40 3.01 -33.73
CA ASN A 160 29.73 4.42 -33.98
C ASN A 160 28.59 5.34 -33.53
N GLU A 161 27.34 5.01 -33.88
CA GLU A 161 26.16 5.79 -33.47
C GLU A 161 25.93 5.71 -31.95
N LEU A 162 26.19 4.54 -31.35
CA LEU A 162 26.15 4.37 -29.90
C LEU A 162 27.20 5.23 -29.21
N GLY A 163 28.43 5.28 -29.74
CA GLY A 163 29.50 6.16 -29.26
C GLY A 163 29.08 7.64 -29.30
N ASP A 164 28.59 8.10 -30.45
CA ASP A 164 28.10 9.47 -30.63
C ASP A 164 26.96 9.79 -29.65
N PHE A 165 26.05 8.83 -29.40
CA PHE A 165 24.98 9.00 -28.42
C PHE A 165 25.51 9.16 -27.00
N ILE A 166 26.46 8.32 -26.58
CA ILE A 166 27.04 8.37 -25.24
C ILE A 166 27.82 9.66 -25.04
N ASP A 167 28.63 10.08 -26.02
CA ASP A 167 29.40 11.32 -25.95
C ASP A 167 28.49 12.55 -25.83
N LYS A 168 27.33 12.53 -26.51
CA LYS A 168 26.35 13.61 -26.46
C LYS A 168 25.52 13.63 -25.18
N ASN A 169 25.09 12.47 -24.69
CA ASN A 169 24.06 12.38 -23.64
C ASN A 169 24.63 11.98 -22.27
N GLY A 170 25.75 11.27 -22.22
CA GLY A 170 26.38 10.78 -20.98
C GLY A 170 25.70 9.57 -20.34
N TYR A 171 24.79 8.88 -21.04
CA TYR A 171 24.12 7.66 -20.59
C TYR A 171 23.74 6.78 -21.80
N LEU A 172 23.40 5.52 -21.54
CA LEU A 172 23.01 4.56 -22.58
C LEU A 172 21.60 4.85 -23.13
N PRO A 173 21.31 4.55 -24.41
CA PRO A 173 19.96 4.65 -24.95
C PRO A 173 18.93 3.92 -24.07
N LYS A 174 17.73 4.50 -23.93
CA LYS A 174 16.61 4.03 -23.08
C LYS A 174 16.84 4.07 -21.56
N MET A 175 18.09 4.16 -21.09
CA MET A 175 18.37 4.31 -19.66
C MET A 175 18.06 5.74 -19.19
N PRO A 176 17.53 5.92 -17.96
CA PRO A 176 17.31 7.25 -17.41
C PRO A 176 18.65 7.94 -17.10
N SER A 177 18.69 9.26 -17.26
CA SER A 177 19.84 10.05 -16.85
C SER A 177 19.95 10.12 -15.33
N ALA A 178 21.16 10.36 -14.81
CA ALA A 178 21.37 10.54 -13.36
C ALA A 178 20.52 11.68 -12.77
N HIS A 179 20.28 12.74 -13.56
CA HIS A 179 19.41 13.83 -13.17
C HIS A 179 17.96 13.37 -13.02
N LYS A 180 17.44 12.61 -13.99
CA LYS A 180 16.08 12.05 -13.94
C LYS A 180 15.90 11.10 -12.76
N VAL A 181 16.89 10.24 -12.50
CA VAL A 181 16.86 9.32 -11.33
C VAL A 181 16.85 10.08 -10.00
N LYS A 182 17.57 11.20 -9.92
CA LYS A 182 17.58 12.04 -8.72
C LYS A 182 16.21 12.70 -8.45
N GLU A 183 15.49 13.08 -9.50
CA GLU A 183 14.20 13.78 -9.39
C GLU A 183 13.02 12.82 -9.23
N GLU A 184 12.97 11.77 -10.04
CA GLU A 184 11.82 10.87 -10.15
C GLU A 184 12.01 9.54 -9.40
N GLY A 185 13.24 9.24 -8.95
CA GLY A 185 13.59 7.94 -8.41
C GLY A 185 13.88 6.90 -9.50
N LEU A 186 14.00 5.64 -9.08
CA LEU A 186 14.34 4.51 -9.95
C LEU A 186 13.27 3.42 -9.83
N ALA A 187 12.62 3.10 -10.95
CA ALA A 187 11.71 1.96 -11.01
C ALA A 187 12.53 0.66 -11.10
N THR A 188 12.66 -0.07 -9.99
CA THR A 188 13.54 -1.25 -9.89
C THR A 188 13.24 -2.30 -10.94
N GLY A 189 11.97 -2.65 -11.16
CA GLY A 189 11.57 -3.63 -12.17
C GLY A 189 11.98 -3.20 -13.57
N GLU A 190 11.62 -1.99 -13.99
CA GLU A 190 11.96 -1.46 -15.31
C GLU A 190 13.47 -1.29 -15.51
N THR A 191 14.19 -0.95 -14.44
CA THR A 191 15.66 -0.82 -14.51
C THR A 191 16.31 -2.18 -14.69
N ILE A 192 15.87 -3.20 -13.94
CA ILE A 192 16.32 -4.58 -14.15
C ILE A 192 15.94 -5.02 -15.58
N ARG A 193 14.78 -4.60 -16.08
CA ARG A 193 14.34 -4.87 -17.45
C ARG A 193 15.32 -4.37 -18.49
N LEU A 194 15.60 -3.07 -18.42
CA LEU A 194 16.53 -2.38 -19.31
C LEU A 194 17.96 -2.88 -19.17
N LEU A 195 18.40 -3.22 -17.95
CA LEU A 195 19.74 -3.78 -17.73
C LEU A 195 19.91 -5.12 -18.46
N THR A 196 18.91 -6.01 -18.41
CA THR A 196 18.97 -7.26 -19.19
C THR A 196 18.99 -6.98 -20.69
N GLU A 197 18.15 -6.06 -21.19
CA GLU A 197 18.20 -5.63 -22.61
C GLU A 197 19.62 -5.18 -23.00
N LYS A 198 20.29 -4.40 -22.15
CA LYS A 198 21.68 -3.96 -22.40
C LYS A 198 22.70 -5.08 -22.33
N VAL A 199 22.53 -6.07 -21.45
CA VAL A 199 23.39 -7.26 -21.41
C VAL A 199 23.25 -8.09 -22.69
N GLU A 200 22.04 -8.19 -23.23
CA GLU A 200 21.79 -8.89 -24.49
C GLU A 200 22.38 -8.15 -25.71
N GLU A 201 22.19 -6.82 -25.79
CA GLU A 201 22.83 -5.96 -26.80
C GLU A 201 24.37 -6.09 -26.73
N LEU A 202 24.95 -6.03 -25.53
CA LEU A 202 26.39 -6.23 -25.32
C LEU A 202 26.84 -7.61 -25.81
N THR A 203 26.04 -8.66 -25.59
CA THR A 203 26.34 -10.00 -26.08
C THR A 203 26.36 -10.05 -27.60
N LEU A 204 25.44 -9.37 -28.30
CA LEU A 204 25.46 -9.26 -29.76
C LEU A 204 26.71 -8.53 -30.27
N TYR A 205 27.10 -7.41 -29.65
CA TYR A 205 28.33 -6.71 -30.03
C TYR A 205 29.57 -7.59 -29.83
N LEU A 206 29.65 -8.34 -28.74
CA LEU A 206 30.76 -9.27 -28.49
C LEU A 206 30.84 -10.37 -29.56
N LEU A 207 29.70 -10.93 -29.96
CA LEU A 207 29.64 -11.93 -31.03
C LEU A 207 30.05 -11.33 -32.39
N GLN A 208 29.66 -10.09 -32.68
CA GLN A 208 30.09 -9.39 -33.89
C GLN A 208 31.61 -9.15 -33.88
N GLN A 209 32.15 -8.61 -32.79
CA GLN A 209 33.59 -8.35 -32.65
C GLN A 209 34.42 -9.64 -32.75
N GLN A 210 33.94 -10.74 -32.16
CA GLN A 210 34.63 -12.03 -32.25
C GLN A 210 34.69 -12.53 -33.70
N LYS A 211 33.61 -12.38 -34.48
CA LYS A 211 33.61 -12.72 -35.92
C LYS A 211 34.64 -11.89 -36.69
N GLU A 212 34.70 -10.59 -36.45
CA GLU A 212 35.69 -9.70 -37.10
C GLU A 212 37.13 -10.09 -36.74
N ILE A 213 37.39 -10.40 -35.46
CA ILE A 213 38.71 -10.87 -35.01
C ILE A 213 39.11 -12.18 -35.70
N ASP A 214 38.18 -13.11 -35.87
CA ASP A 214 38.47 -14.40 -36.51
C ASP A 214 38.77 -14.24 -38.01
N VAL A 215 38.08 -13.31 -38.70
CA VAL A 215 38.40 -12.92 -40.08
C VAL A 215 39.81 -12.34 -40.16
N LEU A 216 40.14 -11.35 -39.32
CA LEU A 216 41.47 -10.73 -39.30
C LEU A 216 42.58 -11.75 -38.99
N LYS A 217 42.35 -12.69 -38.07
CA LYS A 217 43.31 -13.77 -37.77
C LYS A 217 43.51 -14.74 -38.93
N ALA A 218 42.48 -14.99 -39.72
CA ALA A 218 42.58 -15.83 -40.90
C ALA A 218 43.39 -15.15 -42.01
N GLU A 219 43.21 -13.84 -42.20
CA GLU A 219 43.98 -13.04 -43.16
C GLU A 219 45.47 -12.96 -42.80
N ILE A 220 45.81 -12.82 -41.53
CA ILE A 220 47.22 -12.77 -41.06
C ILE A 220 47.95 -14.12 -41.22
N LYS A 221 47.21 -15.23 -41.31
CA LYS A 221 47.79 -16.58 -41.47
C LYS A 221 48.04 -16.99 -42.92
N GLN A 222 47.64 -16.17 -43.91
CA GLN A 222 48.00 -16.34 -45.32
C GLN A 222 49.30 -15.60 -45.66
#